data_AF-A0AB39JAP9-F1
#
_entry.id   AF-A0AB39JAP9-F1
#
_cell.length_a   1.000
_cell.length_b   1.000
_cell.length_c   1.000
_cell.angle_alpha   90.00
_cell.angle_beta   90.00
_cell.angle_gamma   90.00
#
_symmetry.space_group_name_H-M   'P 1'
#
loop_
_entity.id
_entity.type
_entity.pdbx_description
1 polymer ?
#
loop_
_entity_poly.entity_id
_entity_poly.type
_entity_poly.pdbx_seq_one_letter_code
_entity_poly.pdbx_strand_id
1 'polypeptide(L)'
;MGAAPSTQPAGCPGCDDASIAAAALQQLDAVPEAHGGIEKYMYLRMLHEKKPDEFYRLLTTETERVLPFIYTPTVGEACRRYFELAARKKEPKLRPRGIFLTLEDRGRVLEKLKAWPQQNVKVIVVTDGERILGLGDLGAGGMGISEGKITLYTVAAGVDPAHCLPVCLDVGTNNKDLLQDAHYKGLKRTRATGQEYDSFVEEFMDAVSQWQPHVLIQFEDFGNTNAFRLLERYRPSHCTFNDDIQGTAAITLAALLSALRAIEFDKYRDADTGQGAMYISDGSLGAGQLLEGKQVLFLGAGEAGTGIGELIAYCVHRRTGCSMQEARKTCHFVDSKGLVILSSVAAARALCCVGLFVVPLFTYYASNYFSIFAVLSIVEGRLFV
;
A
#
# COMPACT_ATOMS: atom_id res chain seq x y z
N MET A 1 -47.59 12.33 -1.09
CA MET A 1 -46.62 12.49 0.02
C MET A 1 -45.43 13.23 -0.57
N GLY A 2 -45.24 14.48 -0.15
CA GLY A 2 -44.25 15.40 -0.75
C GLY A 2 -42.82 15.00 -0.41
N ALA A 3 -41.93 15.10 -1.40
CA ALA A 3 -40.50 15.00 -1.21
C ALA A 3 -40.03 16.15 -0.32
N ALA A 4 -39.26 15.84 0.72
CA ALA A 4 -38.60 16.85 1.53
C ALA A 4 -37.57 17.61 0.67
N PRO A 5 -37.48 18.94 0.79
CA PRO A 5 -36.49 19.71 0.05
C PRO A 5 -35.09 19.37 0.56
N SER A 6 -34.19 19.06 -0.37
CA SER A 6 -32.76 18.89 -0.11
C SER A 6 -32.16 20.21 0.33
N THR A 7 -31.84 20.34 1.62
CA THR A 7 -31.01 21.44 2.11
C THR A 7 -29.56 21.14 1.75
N GLN A 8 -29.09 21.63 0.60
CA GLN A 8 -27.66 21.86 0.42
C GLN A 8 -27.21 22.91 1.44
N PRO A 9 -26.09 22.73 2.15
CA PRO A 9 -25.54 23.79 2.98
C PRO A 9 -25.20 24.98 2.07
N ALA A 10 -25.75 26.15 2.40
CA ALA A 10 -25.51 27.38 1.66
C ALA A 10 -24.02 27.74 1.75
N GLY A 11 -23.28 27.51 0.66
CA GLY A 11 -21.92 28.03 0.50
C GLY A 11 -21.94 29.56 0.54
N CYS A 12 -20.91 30.15 1.17
CA CYS A 12 -20.74 31.60 1.19
C CYS A 12 -20.66 32.14 -0.25
N PRO A 13 -21.51 33.11 -0.64
CA PRO A 13 -21.46 33.67 -2.00
C PRO A 13 -20.15 34.45 -2.16
N GLY A 14 -19.20 33.90 -2.94
CA GLY A 14 -17.95 34.59 -3.31
C GLY A 14 -16.63 33.85 -3.02
N CYS A 15 -16.64 32.64 -2.47
CA CYS A 15 -15.46 31.79 -2.39
C CYS A 15 -15.69 30.50 -3.20
N ASP A 16 -15.34 30.51 -4.48
CA ASP A 16 -15.31 29.27 -5.25
C ASP A 16 -14.18 28.36 -4.72
N ASP A 17 -14.36 27.04 -4.81
CA ASP A 17 -13.38 26.06 -4.32
C ASP A 17 -12.00 26.27 -5.00
N ALA A 18 -12.01 26.76 -6.25
CA ALA A 18 -10.82 27.08 -7.03
C ALA A 18 -10.01 28.26 -6.44
N SER A 19 -10.65 29.33 -5.96
CA SER A 19 -9.97 30.47 -5.34
C SER A 19 -9.31 30.09 -4.02
N ILE A 20 -9.98 29.27 -3.22
CA ILE A 20 -9.43 28.75 -1.96
C ILE A 20 -8.19 27.88 -2.24
N ALA A 21 -8.31 26.95 -3.19
CA ALA A 21 -7.19 26.10 -3.61
C ALA A 21 -6.03 26.93 -4.16
N ALA A 22 -6.30 27.92 -5.03
CA ALA A 22 -5.28 28.77 -5.62
C ALA A 22 -4.51 29.59 -4.56
N ALA A 23 -5.21 30.15 -3.57
CA ALA A 23 -4.58 30.89 -2.48
C ALA A 23 -3.69 29.99 -1.59
N ALA A 24 -4.17 28.78 -1.28
CA ALA A 24 -3.40 27.80 -0.51
C ALA A 24 -2.18 27.28 -1.31
N LEU A 25 -2.34 27.11 -2.62
CA LEU A 25 -1.27 26.71 -3.54
C LEU A 25 -0.19 27.79 -3.64
N GLN A 26 -0.57 29.06 -3.74
CA GLN A 26 0.39 30.17 -3.73
C GLN A 26 1.22 30.21 -2.45
N GLN A 27 0.59 29.94 -1.30
CA GLN A 27 1.31 29.84 -0.03
C GLN A 27 2.26 28.62 -0.01
N LEU A 28 1.82 27.47 -0.53
CA LEU A 28 2.66 26.27 -0.66
C LEU A 28 3.87 26.53 -1.57
N ASP A 29 3.69 27.24 -2.69
CA ASP A 29 4.76 27.60 -3.62
C ASP A 29 5.78 28.57 -2.99
N ALA A 30 5.34 29.40 -2.03
CA ALA A 30 6.22 30.25 -1.26
C ALA A 30 7.02 29.50 -0.18
N VAL A 31 6.64 28.26 0.16
CA VAL A 31 7.41 27.42 1.09
C VAL A 31 8.65 26.89 0.39
N PRO A 32 9.87 27.12 0.95
CA PRO A 32 11.09 26.64 0.33
C PRO A 32 11.08 25.12 0.13
N GLU A 33 11.46 24.68 -1.07
CA GLU A 33 11.65 23.27 -1.40
C GLU A 33 13.02 22.75 -0.93
N ALA A 34 13.44 23.17 0.26
CA ALA A 34 14.65 22.68 0.89
C ALA A 34 14.45 21.24 1.38
N HIS A 35 15.51 20.43 1.30
CA HIS A 35 15.55 19.08 1.89
C HIS A 35 14.37 18.18 1.49
N GLY A 36 14.24 17.85 0.20
CA GLY A 36 13.31 16.80 -0.24
C GLY A 36 11.81 17.12 -0.08
N GLY A 37 11.46 18.40 0.05
CA GLY A 37 10.06 18.84 0.21
C GLY A 37 9.54 18.77 1.64
N ILE A 38 10.39 18.51 2.63
CA ILE A 38 9.93 18.32 4.02
C ILE A 38 9.25 19.57 4.60
N GLU A 39 9.69 20.78 4.27
CA GLU A 39 9.03 21.99 4.74
C GLU A 39 7.64 22.18 4.10
N LYS A 40 7.47 21.76 2.84
CA LYS A 40 6.16 21.70 2.18
C LYS A 40 5.25 20.68 2.86
N TYR A 41 5.75 19.50 3.21
CA TYR A 41 5.03 18.53 4.04
C TYR A 41 4.58 19.15 5.38
N MET A 42 5.50 19.84 6.08
CA MET A 42 5.19 20.46 7.38
C MET A 42 4.16 21.59 7.27
N TYR A 43 4.22 22.39 6.21
CA TYR A 43 3.18 23.38 5.91
C TYR A 43 1.83 22.72 5.68
N LEU A 44 1.78 21.65 4.87
CA LEU A 44 0.55 20.92 4.57
C LEU A 44 -0.04 20.25 5.83
N ARG A 45 0.80 19.70 6.72
CA ARG A 45 0.37 19.19 8.03
C ARG A 45 -0.21 20.28 8.92
N MET A 46 0.40 21.48 8.94
CA MET A 46 -0.14 22.63 9.66
C MET A 46 -1.48 23.11 9.05
N LEU A 47 -1.58 23.14 7.72
CA LEU A 47 -2.81 23.53 7.02
C LEU A 47 -3.93 22.55 7.34
N HIS A 48 -3.64 21.24 7.31
CA HIS A 48 -4.60 20.19 7.68
C HIS A 48 -5.15 20.36 9.09
N GLU A 49 -4.29 20.71 10.05
CA GLU A 49 -4.69 20.94 11.44
C GLU A 49 -5.52 22.21 11.61
N LYS A 50 -5.07 23.32 11.05
CA LYS A 50 -5.66 24.65 11.32
C LYS A 50 -6.85 24.97 10.44
N LYS A 51 -6.85 24.45 9.21
CA LYS A 51 -7.79 24.77 8.15
C LYS A 51 -8.05 23.53 7.27
N PRO A 52 -8.69 22.49 7.83
CA PRO A 52 -8.90 21.22 7.13
C PRO A 52 -9.64 21.39 5.79
N ASP A 53 -10.60 22.31 5.71
CA ASP A 53 -11.34 22.58 4.47
C ASP A 53 -10.44 23.14 3.36
N GLU A 54 -9.52 24.06 3.68
CA GLU A 54 -8.55 24.58 2.72
C GLU A 54 -7.56 23.49 2.29
N PHE A 55 -7.12 22.64 3.24
CA PHE A 55 -6.23 21.52 2.96
C PHE A 55 -6.84 20.50 2.01
N TYR A 56 -8.07 20.05 2.27
CA TYR A 56 -8.73 19.05 1.42
C TYR A 56 -9.05 19.62 0.04
N ARG A 57 -9.54 20.87 -0.06
CA ARG A 57 -9.77 21.53 -1.34
C ARG A 57 -8.50 21.64 -2.18
N LEU A 58 -7.40 22.13 -1.57
CA LEU A 58 -6.10 22.20 -2.22
C LEU A 58 -5.69 20.81 -2.74
N LEU A 59 -5.78 19.79 -1.91
CA LEU A 59 -5.36 18.45 -2.29
C LEU A 59 -6.24 17.81 -3.37
N THR A 60 -7.55 18.06 -3.39
CA THR A 60 -8.46 17.55 -4.44
C THR A 60 -8.36 18.33 -5.75
N THR A 61 -8.07 19.63 -5.70
CA THR A 61 -7.96 20.46 -6.91
C THR A 61 -6.57 20.36 -7.56
N GLU A 62 -5.52 20.27 -6.75
CA GLU A 62 -4.12 20.29 -7.18
C GLU A 62 -3.40 18.98 -6.85
N THR A 63 -4.10 17.85 -6.96
CA THR A 63 -3.61 16.53 -6.50
C THR A 63 -2.22 16.20 -7.02
N GLU A 64 -1.98 16.33 -8.32
CA GLU A 64 -0.68 15.99 -8.94
C GLU A 64 0.49 16.80 -8.34
N ARG A 65 0.25 18.07 -8.01
CA ARG A 65 1.27 18.96 -7.45
C ARG A 65 1.49 18.74 -5.95
N VAL A 66 0.44 18.39 -5.21
CA VAL A 66 0.47 18.31 -3.74
C VAL A 66 0.83 16.89 -3.27
N LEU A 67 0.41 15.85 -4.00
CA LEU A 67 0.58 14.44 -3.64
C LEU A 67 2.03 14.05 -3.30
N PRO A 68 3.07 14.49 -4.07
CA PRO A 68 4.46 14.15 -3.76
C PRO A 68 4.92 14.64 -2.38
N PHE A 69 4.31 15.71 -1.87
CA PHE A 69 4.65 16.30 -0.58
C PHE A 69 3.87 15.72 0.59
N ILE A 70 2.72 15.06 0.38
CA ILE A 70 1.94 14.43 1.48
C ILE A 70 2.15 12.93 1.57
N TYR A 71 2.57 12.30 0.47
CA TYR A 71 2.84 10.88 0.39
C TYR A 71 4.25 10.66 -0.17
N THR A 72 4.48 9.62 -0.96
CA THR A 72 5.81 9.33 -1.51
C THR A 72 6.27 10.39 -2.50
N PRO A 73 7.55 10.83 -2.46
CA PRO A 73 8.61 10.31 -1.59
C PRO A 73 8.73 11.01 -0.22
N THR A 74 8.19 12.21 -0.04
CA THR A 74 8.46 13.06 1.13
C THR A 74 8.00 12.45 2.46
N VAL A 75 6.91 11.67 2.47
CA VAL A 75 6.43 10.97 3.68
C VAL A 75 7.48 10.01 4.25
N GLY A 76 8.35 9.43 3.42
CA GLY A 76 9.44 8.57 3.89
C GLY A 76 10.46 9.36 4.73
N GLU A 77 10.82 10.57 4.30
CA GLU A 77 11.66 11.46 5.11
C GLU A 77 10.93 11.88 6.39
N ALA A 78 9.64 12.18 6.31
CA ALA A 78 8.83 12.52 7.47
C ALA A 78 8.79 11.38 8.51
N CYS A 79 8.69 10.12 8.08
CA CYS A 79 8.73 8.96 8.97
C CYS A 79 10.10 8.80 9.63
N ARG A 80 11.20 8.99 8.88
CA ARG A 80 12.56 8.89 9.42
C ARG A 80 12.83 9.94 10.50
N ARG A 81 12.28 11.14 10.32
CA ARG A 81 12.47 12.29 11.22
C ARG A 81 11.26 12.54 12.11
N TYR A 82 10.32 11.59 12.23
CA TYR A 82 8.99 11.85 12.77
C TYR A 82 9.01 12.54 14.13
N PHE A 83 9.78 11.99 15.07
CA PHE A 83 9.89 12.55 16.42
C PHE A 83 10.81 13.77 16.51
N GLU A 84 11.80 13.90 15.63
CA GLU A 84 12.60 15.14 15.50
C GLU A 84 11.71 16.30 15.06
N LEU A 85 10.86 16.08 14.03
CA LEU A 85 9.91 17.06 13.52
C LEU A 85 8.85 17.43 14.56
N ALA A 86 8.42 16.47 15.38
CA ALA A 86 7.50 16.71 16.49
C ALA A 86 8.17 17.46 17.66
N ALA A 87 9.48 17.30 17.84
CA ALA A 87 10.27 17.97 18.88
C ALA A 87 10.73 19.39 18.49
N ARG A 88 10.43 19.87 17.27
CA ARG A 88 10.77 21.24 16.83
C ARG A 88 10.25 22.28 17.82
N LYS A 89 11.13 23.24 18.17
CA LYS A 89 10.79 24.37 19.05
C LYS A 89 9.96 25.45 18.35
N LYS A 90 10.13 25.58 17.04
CA LYS A 90 9.43 26.58 16.21
C LYS A 90 8.36 25.89 15.36
N GLU A 91 7.27 26.60 15.10
CA GLU A 91 6.27 26.18 14.13
C GLU A 91 6.80 26.32 12.68
N PRO A 92 6.29 25.51 11.73
CA PRO A 92 5.39 24.38 11.96
C PRO A 92 6.14 23.19 12.60
N LYS A 93 5.53 22.58 13.62
CA LYS A 93 5.99 21.30 14.20
C LYS A 93 4.98 20.18 13.94
N LEU A 94 5.46 18.95 13.91
CA LEU A 94 4.62 17.81 13.58
C LEU A 94 3.77 17.46 14.80
N ARG A 95 2.45 17.44 14.63
CA ARG A 95 1.52 16.92 15.62
C ARG A 95 1.05 15.54 15.17
N PRO A 96 1.36 14.48 15.93
CA PRO A 96 0.86 13.15 15.61
C PRO A 96 -0.67 13.11 15.64
N ARG A 97 -1.25 12.41 14.67
CA ARG A 97 -2.68 12.13 14.53
C ARG A 97 -2.85 10.62 14.45
N GLY A 98 -3.82 10.10 15.19
CA GLY A 98 -4.03 8.66 15.31
C GLY A 98 -3.64 8.11 16.66
N ILE A 99 -3.56 6.79 16.75
CA ILE A 99 -3.32 6.07 18.00
C ILE A 99 -2.02 5.27 17.90
N PHE A 100 -1.15 5.48 18.89
CA PHE A 100 -0.03 4.59 19.15
C PHE A 100 -0.47 3.56 20.18
N LEU A 101 -0.41 2.28 19.82
CA LEU A 101 -0.62 1.15 20.72
C LEU A 101 0.74 0.49 20.93
N THR A 102 1.20 0.46 22.18
CA THR A 102 2.51 -0.12 22.52
C THR A 102 2.32 -1.47 23.23
N LEU A 103 3.40 -2.26 23.33
CA LEU A 103 3.38 -3.50 24.13
C LEU A 103 3.02 -3.29 25.62
N GLU A 104 3.14 -2.06 26.13
CA GLU A 104 2.76 -1.69 27.51
C GLU A 104 1.25 -1.47 27.67
N ASP A 105 0.51 -1.47 26.55
CA ASP A 105 -0.94 -1.31 26.49
C ASP A 105 -1.69 -2.64 26.49
N ARG A 106 -0.96 -3.76 26.56
CA ARG A 106 -1.56 -5.10 26.65
C ARG A 106 -2.57 -5.18 27.79
N GLY A 107 -3.72 -5.80 27.49
CA GLY A 107 -4.89 -5.85 28.36
C GLY A 107 -5.75 -4.57 28.38
N ARG A 108 -5.35 -3.51 27.66
CA ARG A 108 -6.02 -2.21 27.62
C ARG A 108 -6.20 -1.69 26.19
N VAL A 109 -5.94 -2.48 25.15
CA VAL A 109 -6.04 -2.02 23.76
C VAL A 109 -7.45 -1.54 23.44
N LEU A 110 -8.49 -2.27 23.85
CA LEU A 110 -9.89 -1.87 23.66
C LEU A 110 -10.22 -0.54 24.33
N GLU A 111 -9.72 -0.33 25.55
CA GLU A 111 -9.92 0.93 26.29
C GLU A 111 -9.36 2.11 25.51
N LYS A 112 -8.12 1.98 25.01
CA LYS A 112 -7.46 3.01 24.20
C LYS A 112 -8.19 3.29 22.89
N LEU A 113 -8.63 2.24 22.20
CA LEU A 113 -9.41 2.40 20.98
C LEU A 113 -10.73 3.14 21.25
N LYS A 114 -11.46 2.78 22.32
CA LYS A 114 -12.70 3.47 22.71
C LYS A 114 -12.50 4.91 23.15
N ALA A 115 -11.30 5.29 23.59
CA ALA A 115 -10.97 6.68 23.92
C ALA A 115 -10.79 7.58 22.68
N TRP A 116 -10.75 7.02 21.47
CA TRP A 116 -10.72 7.80 20.24
C TRP A 116 -11.96 8.70 20.13
N PRO A 117 -11.84 10.01 19.83
CA PRO A 117 -13.00 10.90 19.85
C PRO A 117 -14.11 10.52 18.85
N GLN A 118 -13.73 9.98 17.69
CA GLN A 118 -14.66 9.58 16.65
C GLN A 118 -15.09 8.13 16.83
N GLN A 119 -16.37 7.90 17.15
CA GLN A 119 -16.88 6.57 17.47
C GLN A 119 -17.49 5.81 16.27
N ASN A 120 -17.45 6.38 15.06
CA ASN A 120 -17.98 5.76 13.85
C ASN A 120 -16.86 5.46 12.83
N VAL A 121 -15.82 4.73 13.26
CA VAL A 121 -14.67 4.43 12.39
C VAL A 121 -15.06 3.40 11.32
N LYS A 122 -14.71 3.68 10.06
CA LYS A 122 -14.95 2.83 8.89
C LYS A 122 -13.67 2.32 8.25
N VAL A 123 -12.57 3.06 8.37
CA VAL A 123 -11.27 2.67 7.82
C VAL A 123 -10.20 2.85 8.87
N ILE A 124 -9.43 1.80 9.13
CA ILE A 124 -8.20 1.82 9.88
C ILE A 124 -7.05 1.51 8.92
N VAL A 125 -6.02 2.36 8.91
CA VAL A 125 -4.73 2.00 8.32
C VAL A 125 -3.77 1.78 9.48
N VAL A 126 -3.23 0.58 9.56
CA VAL A 126 -2.34 0.16 10.64
C VAL A 126 -0.97 -0.21 10.10
N THR A 127 0.09 0.15 10.82
CA THR A 127 1.47 -0.24 10.54
C THR A 127 2.21 -0.58 11.83
N ASP A 128 3.23 -1.44 11.77
CA ASP A 128 4.21 -1.64 12.84
C ASP A 128 5.58 -0.98 12.56
N GLY A 129 5.68 -0.30 11.41
CA GLY A 129 6.86 0.46 11.00
C GLY A 129 8.08 -0.38 10.64
N GLU A 130 7.97 -1.70 10.46
CA GLU A 130 9.11 -2.58 10.21
C GLU A 130 9.72 -2.39 8.82
N ARG A 131 8.91 -2.07 7.81
CA ARG A 131 9.36 -1.93 6.43
C ARG A 131 8.73 -0.71 5.76
N ILE A 132 9.09 0.48 6.24
CA ILE A 132 8.58 1.72 5.64
C ILE A 132 9.17 1.92 4.26
N LEU A 133 8.37 1.75 3.21
CA LEU A 133 8.78 1.88 1.82
C LEU A 133 10.09 1.08 1.53
N GLY A 134 11.10 1.76 0.98
CA GLY A 134 12.47 1.23 0.82
C GLY A 134 13.44 1.62 1.94
N LEU A 135 12.96 2.21 3.04
CA LEU A 135 13.78 2.78 4.12
C LEU A 135 14.02 1.81 5.28
N GLY A 136 13.26 0.72 5.34
CA GLY A 136 13.38 -0.30 6.37
C GLY A 136 12.66 0.08 7.67
N ASP A 137 13.23 -0.36 8.79
CA ASP A 137 12.61 -0.25 10.10
C ASP A 137 12.70 1.19 10.64
N LEU A 138 11.56 1.85 10.78
CA LEU A 138 11.43 3.19 11.36
C LEU A 138 10.64 3.21 12.68
N GLY A 139 10.33 2.03 13.23
CA GLY A 139 9.59 1.87 14.48
C GLY A 139 8.30 2.71 14.51
N ALA A 140 8.06 3.38 15.63
CA ALA A 140 6.89 4.24 15.79
C ALA A 140 6.86 5.46 14.83
N GLY A 141 7.97 5.80 14.17
CA GLY A 141 7.96 6.82 13.10
C GLY A 141 7.13 6.42 11.88
N GLY A 142 6.84 5.12 11.73
CA GLY A 142 5.95 4.60 10.69
C GLY A 142 4.53 5.16 10.70
N MET A 143 4.08 5.77 11.80
CA MET A 143 2.79 6.47 11.89
C MET A 143 2.53 7.43 10.70
N GLY A 144 3.58 8.07 10.18
CA GLY A 144 3.45 8.97 9.03
C GLY A 144 2.83 8.32 7.79
N ILE A 145 3.04 7.01 7.59
CA ILE A 145 2.43 6.25 6.48
C ILE A 145 0.94 6.07 6.71
N SER A 146 0.53 5.62 7.89
CA SER A 146 -0.89 5.47 8.23
C SER A 146 -1.64 6.80 8.13
N GLU A 147 -1.05 7.90 8.61
CA GLU A 147 -1.60 9.25 8.47
C GLU A 147 -1.76 9.68 7.01
N GLY A 148 -0.75 9.39 6.18
CA GLY A 148 -0.75 9.66 4.75
C GLY A 148 -1.84 8.87 4.01
N LYS A 149 -1.90 7.55 4.20
CA LYS A 149 -2.89 6.68 3.55
C LYS A 149 -4.32 7.04 3.88
N ILE A 150 -4.61 7.32 5.15
CA ILE A 150 -5.94 7.77 5.57
C ILE A 150 -6.34 9.08 4.85
N THR A 151 -5.38 9.97 4.63
CA THR A 151 -5.62 11.18 3.84
C THR A 151 -5.97 10.85 2.38
N LEU A 152 -5.28 9.87 1.78
CA LEU A 152 -5.57 9.40 0.42
C LEU A 152 -6.95 8.75 0.30
N TYR A 153 -7.42 8.02 1.31
CA TYR A 153 -8.80 7.53 1.34
C TYR A 153 -9.83 8.64 1.23
N THR A 154 -9.60 9.77 1.91
CA THR A 154 -10.50 10.91 1.80
C THR A 154 -10.48 11.51 0.42
N VAL A 155 -9.31 11.78 -0.15
CA VAL A 155 -9.23 12.53 -1.42
C VAL A 155 -9.45 11.69 -2.67
N ALA A 156 -9.05 10.41 -2.66
CA ALA A 156 -9.20 9.53 -3.81
C ALA A 156 -10.49 8.71 -3.78
N ALA A 157 -11.00 8.37 -2.59
CA ALA A 157 -12.18 7.52 -2.43
C ALA A 157 -13.39 8.22 -1.77
N GLY A 158 -13.25 9.50 -1.38
CA GLY A 158 -14.35 10.27 -0.79
C GLY A 158 -14.74 9.81 0.62
N VAL A 159 -13.86 9.09 1.32
CA VAL A 159 -14.14 8.64 2.70
C VAL A 159 -14.04 9.83 3.65
N ASP A 160 -15.12 10.11 4.38
CA ASP A 160 -15.14 11.18 5.38
C ASP A 160 -13.98 11.00 6.38
N PRO A 161 -13.11 12.01 6.56
CA PRO A 161 -11.95 11.91 7.44
C PRO A 161 -12.31 11.65 8.92
N ALA A 162 -13.54 11.95 9.35
CA ALA A 162 -14.02 11.60 10.69
C ALA A 162 -14.24 10.08 10.87
N HIS A 163 -14.32 9.32 9.79
CA HIS A 163 -14.46 7.87 9.80
C HIS A 163 -13.14 7.12 9.61
N CYS A 164 -12.03 7.84 9.62
CA CYS A 164 -10.71 7.30 9.33
C CYS A 164 -9.82 7.34 10.59
N LEU A 165 -9.11 6.25 10.87
CA LEU A 165 -8.23 6.11 12.02
C LEU A 165 -6.85 5.56 11.63
N PRO A 166 -5.79 6.38 11.67
CA PRO A 166 -4.43 5.89 11.55
C PRO A 166 -3.95 5.26 12.87
N VAL A 167 -3.30 4.09 12.78
CA VAL A 167 -2.81 3.34 13.95
C VAL A 167 -1.35 2.92 13.73
N CYS A 168 -0.53 3.04 14.78
CA CYS A 168 0.80 2.46 14.83
C CYS A 168 0.89 1.46 15.98
N LEU A 169 1.29 0.22 15.67
CA LEU A 169 1.59 -0.83 16.63
C LEU A 169 3.07 -0.75 16.99
N ASP A 170 3.40 -0.05 18.07
CA ASP A 170 4.77 0.10 18.54
C ASP A 170 5.20 -1.13 19.35
N VAL A 171 5.82 -2.06 18.64
CA VAL A 171 6.39 -3.30 19.20
C VAL A 171 7.90 -3.19 19.45
N GLY A 172 8.46 -1.98 19.45
CA GLY A 172 9.90 -1.72 19.42
C GLY A 172 10.46 -1.57 18.01
N THR A 173 11.77 -1.39 17.90
CA THR A 173 12.47 -1.23 16.63
C THR A 173 13.86 -1.87 16.67
N ASN A 174 14.28 -2.49 15.57
CA ASN A 174 15.62 -3.04 15.39
C ASN A 174 16.61 -1.99 14.83
N ASN A 175 16.12 -0.79 14.53
CA ASN A 175 16.94 0.31 14.05
C ASN A 175 17.76 0.92 15.20
N LYS A 176 19.07 0.65 15.20
CA LYS A 176 20.00 1.10 16.26
C LYS A 176 20.10 2.61 16.37
N ASP A 177 19.95 3.33 15.27
CA ASP A 177 20.04 4.80 15.27
C ASP A 177 18.84 5.39 16.02
N LEU A 178 17.64 4.86 15.80
CA LEU A 178 16.43 5.27 16.52
C LEU A 178 16.48 4.91 18.00
N LEU A 179 17.05 3.75 18.36
CA LEU A 179 17.23 3.38 19.77
C LEU A 179 18.15 4.37 20.52
N GLN A 180 19.14 4.93 19.83
CA GLN A 180 20.09 5.90 20.37
C GLN A 180 19.61 7.35 20.29
N ASP A 181 18.66 7.65 19.40
CA ASP A 181 18.13 9.00 19.21
C ASP A 181 17.39 9.51 20.47
N ALA A 182 17.79 10.68 20.97
CA ALA A 182 17.18 11.34 22.11
C ALA A 182 15.76 11.84 21.82
N HIS A 183 15.43 12.10 20.55
CA HIS A 183 14.10 12.56 20.14
C HIS A 183 13.11 11.42 19.98
N TYR A 184 13.55 10.19 19.66
CA TYR A 184 12.68 9.02 19.49
C TYR A 184 11.79 8.77 20.71
N LYS A 185 10.47 8.72 20.49
CA LYS A 185 9.45 8.51 21.54
C LYS A 185 8.77 7.15 21.50
N GLY A 186 9.08 6.30 20.52
CA GLY A 186 8.63 4.92 20.55
C GLY A 186 9.37 4.09 21.61
N LEU A 187 8.98 2.84 21.77
CA LEU A 187 9.60 1.91 22.72
C LEU A 187 11.09 1.73 22.41
N LYS A 188 11.96 2.11 23.36
CA LYS A 188 13.42 1.96 23.26
C LYS A 188 13.87 0.53 23.57
N ARG A 189 13.37 -0.42 22.79
CA ARG A 189 13.74 -1.84 22.81
C ARG A 189 13.72 -2.41 21.40
N THR A 190 14.43 -3.51 21.21
CA THR A 190 14.34 -4.31 19.98
C THR A 190 12.93 -4.87 19.80
N ARG A 191 12.56 -5.15 18.55
CA ARG A 191 11.21 -5.64 18.20
C ARG A 191 10.84 -6.89 19.00
N ALA A 192 9.61 -6.93 19.49
CA ALA A 192 9.01 -8.17 19.97
C ALA A 192 8.91 -9.17 18.80
N THR A 193 9.03 -10.46 19.13
CA THR A 193 8.95 -11.55 18.15
C THR A 193 8.13 -12.71 18.70
N GLY A 194 7.70 -13.61 17.81
CA GLY A 194 6.95 -14.81 18.19
C GLY A 194 5.69 -14.48 18.99
N GLN A 195 5.47 -15.19 20.09
CA GLN A 195 4.24 -15.10 20.88
C GLN A 195 3.98 -13.71 21.46
N GLU A 196 5.02 -12.95 21.84
CA GLU A 196 4.84 -11.60 22.40
C GLU A 196 4.19 -10.67 21.37
N TYR A 197 4.70 -10.68 20.13
CA TYR A 197 4.14 -9.93 18.99
C TYR A 197 2.75 -10.45 18.63
N ASP A 198 2.61 -11.76 18.46
CA ASP A 198 1.38 -12.37 17.96
C ASP A 198 0.19 -12.14 18.88
N SER A 199 0.39 -12.29 20.18
CA SER A 199 -0.66 -12.06 21.17
C SER A 199 -1.06 -10.59 21.27
N PHE A 200 -0.15 -9.65 20.98
CA PHE A 200 -0.47 -8.23 20.96
C PHE A 200 -1.25 -7.84 19.70
N VAL A 201 -0.85 -8.34 18.53
CA VAL A 201 -1.63 -8.11 17.29
C VAL A 201 -3.00 -8.77 17.38
N GLU A 202 -3.10 -9.97 17.95
CA GLU A 202 -4.39 -10.63 18.20
C GLU A 202 -5.29 -9.81 19.13
N GLU A 203 -4.77 -9.31 20.24
CA GLU A 203 -5.52 -8.39 21.13
C GLU A 203 -6.03 -7.16 20.37
N PHE A 204 -5.21 -6.57 19.49
CA PHE A 204 -5.63 -5.46 18.65
C PHE A 204 -6.77 -5.84 17.70
N MET A 205 -6.64 -6.94 16.96
CA MET A 205 -7.67 -7.38 16.01
C MET A 205 -9.00 -7.69 16.70
N ASP A 206 -8.94 -8.39 17.85
CA ASP A 206 -10.12 -8.69 18.66
C ASP A 206 -10.78 -7.42 19.21
N ALA A 207 -9.97 -6.49 19.73
CA ALA A 207 -10.47 -5.23 20.27
C ALA A 207 -11.12 -4.35 19.19
N VAL A 208 -10.53 -4.30 17.98
CA VAL A 208 -11.10 -3.58 16.85
C VAL A 208 -12.44 -4.22 16.44
N SER A 209 -12.51 -5.54 16.31
CA SER A 209 -13.76 -6.24 15.98
C SER A 209 -14.85 -6.06 17.03
N GLN A 210 -14.48 -6.02 18.31
CA GLN A 210 -15.43 -5.76 19.41
C GLN A 210 -15.94 -4.31 19.40
N TRP A 211 -15.12 -3.35 19.00
CA TRP A 211 -15.48 -1.93 18.99
C TRP A 211 -16.20 -1.51 17.70
N GLN A 212 -15.69 -1.92 16.54
CA GLN A 212 -16.13 -1.51 15.20
C GLN A 212 -16.24 -2.74 14.27
N PRO A 213 -17.30 -3.55 14.36
CA PRO A 213 -17.38 -4.86 13.69
C PRO A 213 -17.39 -4.83 12.16
N HIS A 214 -17.62 -3.67 11.55
CA HIS A 214 -17.67 -3.49 10.09
C HIS A 214 -16.57 -2.56 9.56
N VAL A 215 -15.51 -2.34 10.34
CA VAL A 215 -14.38 -1.52 9.93
C VAL A 215 -13.51 -2.25 8.91
N LEU A 216 -13.04 -1.52 7.90
CA LEU A 216 -11.98 -1.96 7.01
C LEU A 216 -10.62 -1.77 7.71
N ILE A 217 -9.80 -2.81 7.77
CA ILE A 217 -8.45 -2.74 8.32
C ILE A 217 -7.45 -2.95 7.18
N GLN A 218 -6.73 -1.89 6.82
CA GLN A 218 -5.61 -1.95 5.88
C GLN A 218 -4.31 -2.13 6.66
N PHE A 219 -3.60 -3.24 6.39
CA PHE A 219 -2.21 -3.41 6.82
C PHE A 219 -1.28 -2.70 5.84
N GLU A 220 -0.34 -1.92 6.37
CA GLU A 220 0.62 -1.14 5.57
C GLU A 220 2.04 -1.22 6.15
N ASP A 221 3.04 -1.40 5.29
CA ASP A 221 4.48 -1.33 5.60
C ASP A 221 4.92 -2.27 6.76
N PHE A 222 4.29 -3.44 6.86
CA PHE A 222 4.73 -4.52 7.74
C PHE A 222 5.96 -5.24 7.16
N GLY A 223 6.78 -5.84 8.02
CA GLY A 223 7.87 -6.71 7.55
C GLY A 223 7.33 -7.91 6.77
N ASN A 224 7.99 -8.29 5.67
CA ASN A 224 7.49 -9.31 4.71
C ASN A 224 6.96 -10.58 5.38
N THR A 225 7.67 -11.12 6.38
CA THR A 225 7.26 -12.35 7.08
C THR A 225 5.94 -12.16 7.82
N ASN A 226 5.73 -11.00 8.43
CA ASN A 226 4.50 -10.67 9.17
C ASN A 226 3.37 -10.30 8.20
N ALA A 227 3.63 -9.51 7.16
CA ALA A 227 2.62 -9.07 6.21
C ALA A 227 1.78 -10.24 5.63
N PHE A 228 2.44 -11.26 5.07
CA PHE A 228 1.76 -12.45 4.53
C PHE A 228 1.02 -13.25 5.61
N ARG A 229 1.69 -13.48 6.75
CA ARG A 229 1.16 -14.32 7.84
C ARG A 229 -0.08 -13.70 8.48
N LEU A 230 -0.05 -12.39 8.71
CA LEU A 230 -1.17 -11.64 9.29
C LEU A 230 -2.33 -11.57 8.29
N LEU A 231 -2.06 -11.30 7.01
CA LEU A 231 -3.08 -11.31 5.98
C LEU A 231 -3.79 -12.68 5.91
N GLU A 232 -3.06 -13.79 5.87
CA GLU A 232 -3.66 -15.12 5.80
C GLU A 232 -4.46 -15.46 7.07
N ARG A 233 -3.97 -15.05 8.25
CA ARG A 233 -4.64 -15.31 9.53
C ARG A 233 -5.97 -14.55 9.66
N TYR A 234 -6.02 -13.29 9.27
CA TYR A 234 -7.16 -12.41 9.58
C TYR A 234 -8.16 -12.21 8.44
N ARG A 235 -7.76 -12.38 7.18
CA ARG A 235 -8.68 -12.23 6.03
C ARG A 235 -9.96 -13.10 6.09
N PRO A 236 -10.01 -14.30 6.70
CA PRO A 236 -11.24 -15.08 6.75
C PRO A 236 -12.25 -14.58 7.78
N SER A 237 -11.79 -13.83 8.80
CA SER A 237 -12.60 -13.40 9.95
C SER A 237 -12.79 -11.89 10.04
N HIS A 238 -11.99 -11.09 9.33
CA HIS A 238 -12.01 -9.64 9.37
C HIS A 238 -12.10 -9.05 7.95
N CYS A 239 -12.70 -7.86 7.82
CA CYS A 239 -12.63 -7.07 6.60
C CYS A 239 -11.23 -6.43 6.51
N THR A 240 -10.24 -7.20 6.07
CA THR A 240 -8.85 -6.76 5.98
C THR A 240 -8.27 -6.91 4.59
N PHE A 241 -7.32 -6.06 4.25
CA PHE A 241 -6.42 -6.26 3.13
C PHE A 241 -5.04 -5.66 3.44
N ASN A 242 -4.04 -6.02 2.65
CA ASN A 242 -2.71 -5.42 2.69
C ASN A 242 -2.43 -4.76 1.33
N ASP A 243 -2.13 -3.47 1.31
CA ASP A 243 -1.96 -2.71 0.05
C ASP A 243 -0.64 -3.08 -0.66
N ASP A 244 0.43 -3.32 0.11
CA ASP A 244 1.74 -3.73 -0.40
C ASP A 244 1.66 -5.04 -1.22
N ILE A 245 0.83 -5.99 -0.77
CA ILE A 245 0.56 -7.26 -1.46
C ILE A 245 -0.54 -7.09 -2.51
N GLN A 246 -1.75 -6.77 -2.06
CA GLN A 246 -2.97 -6.90 -2.87
C GLN A 246 -3.22 -5.67 -3.73
N GLY A 247 -2.96 -4.47 -3.19
CA GLY A 247 -3.08 -3.21 -3.92
C GLY A 247 -2.09 -3.12 -5.07
N THR A 248 -0.80 -3.40 -4.78
CA THR A 248 0.27 -3.48 -5.79
C THR A 248 -0.05 -4.52 -6.87
N ALA A 249 -0.54 -5.70 -6.47
CA ALA A 249 -0.98 -6.73 -7.42
C ALA A 249 -2.10 -6.22 -8.34
N ALA A 250 -3.12 -5.57 -7.77
CA ALA A 250 -4.28 -5.09 -8.52
C ALA A 250 -3.89 -4.00 -9.53
N ILE A 251 -3.12 -2.99 -9.13
CA ILE A 251 -2.73 -1.91 -10.04
C ILE A 251 -1.79 -2.39 -11.15
N THR A 252 -0.85 -3.30 -10.84
CA THR A 252 0.05 -3.86 -11.85
C THR A 252 -0.71 -4.73 -12.85
N LEU A 253 -1.65 -5.56 -12.39
CA LEU A 253 -2.51 -6.32 -13.30
C LEU A 253 -3.36 -5.39 -14.18
N ALA A 254 -3.93 -4.32 -13.62
CA ALA A 254 -4.71 -3.36 -14.39
C ALA A 254 -3.86 -2.67 -15.48
N ALA A 255 -2.63 -2.30 -15.16
CA ALA A 255 -1.68 -1.73 -16.12
C ALA A 255 -1.32 -2.74 -17.23
N LEU A 256 -1.00 -3.98 -16.85
CA LEU A 256 -0.66 -5.06 -17.78
C LEU A 256 -1.79 -5.32 -18.77
N LEU A 257 -3.02 -5.44 -18.28
CA LEU A 257 -4.20 -5.66 -19.12
C LEU A 257 -4.48 -4.48 -20.04
N SER A 258 -4.23 -3.26 -19.58
CA SER A 258 -4.41 -2.05 -20.40
C SER A 258 -3.36 -1.96 -21.50
N ALA A 259 -2.10 -2.28 -21.22
CA ALA A 259 -1.04 -2.39 -22.22
C ALA A 259 -1.36 -3.46 -23.27
N LEU A 260 -1.84 -4.63 -22.84
CA LEU A 260 -2.23 -5.71 -23.74
C LEU A 260 -3.39 -5.32 -24.66
N ARG A 261 -4.41 -4.63 -24.13
CA ARG A 261 -5.50 -4.08 -24.95
C ARG A 261 -4.99 -3.08 -25.99
N ALA A 262 -4.07 -2.20 -25.61
CA ALA A 262 -3.51 -1.21 -26.53
C ALA A 262 -2.71 -1.87 -27.68
N ILE A 263 -1.93 -2.92 -27.37
CA ILE A 263 -1.18 -3.69 -28.38
C ILE A 263 -2.13 -4.42 -29.34
N GLU A 264 -3.18 -5.07 -28.82
CA GLU A 264 -4.16 -5.73 -29.70
C GLU A 264 -4.91 -4.72 -30.57
N PHE A 265 -5.26 -3.53 -30.04
CA PHE A 265 -5.90 -2.47 -30.82
C PHE A 265 -5.06 -2.03 -32.02
N ASP A 266 -3.74 -1.85 -31.83
CA ASP A 266 -2.85 -1.37 -32.90
C ASP A 266 -2.71 -2.39 -34.06
N LYS A 267 -2.85 -3.70 -33.79
CA LYS A 267 -2.85 -4.74 -34.84
C LYS A 267 -4.02 -4.64 -35.81
N TYR A 268 -5.15 -4.09 -35.36
CA TYR A 268 -6.37 -3.92 -36.17
C TYR A 268 -6.55 -2.49 -36.65
N ARG A 269 -5.51 -1.65 -36.55
CA ARG A 269 -5.51 -0.28 -37.03
C ARG A 269 -5.29 -0.27 -38.53
N ASP A 270 -6.26 0.28 -39.27
CA ASP A 270 -6.12 0.50 -40.70
C ASP A 270 -5.01 1.52 -40.96
N ALA A 271 -4.05 1.17 -41.83
CA ALA A 271 -2.83 1.95 -42.06
C ALA A 271 -3.10 3.28 -42.77
N ASP A 272 -4.17 3.37 -43.55
CA ASP A 272 -4.49 4.53 -44.41
C ASP A 272 -5.44 5.52 -43.72
N THR A 273 -6.35 5.03 -42.89
CA THR A 273 -7.37 5.85 -42.20
C THR A 273 -7.04 6.12 -40.73
N GLY A 274 -6.10 5.36 -40.14
CA GLY A 274 -5.78 5.40 -38.72
C GLY A 274 -6.92 4.90 -37.81
N GLN A 275 -8.03 4.43 -38.40
CA GLN A 275 -9.18 3.91 -37.68
C GLN A 275 -8.93 2.44 -37.33
N GLY A 276 -8.99 2.10 -36.05
CA GLY A 276 -9.00 0.72 -35.58
C GLY A 276 -10.41 0.31 -35.20
N ALA A 277 -10.94 -0.73 -35.83
CA ALA A 277 -12.15 -1.38 -35.37
C ALA A 277 -11.74 -2.55 -34.48
N MET A 278 -11.72 -2.32 -33.16
CA MET A 278 -11.75 -3.46 -32.24
C MET A 278 -13.12 -4.09 -32.36
N TYR A 279 -13.22 -5.22 -33.07
CA TYR A 279 -14.42 -6.05 -33.01
C TYR A 279 -14.54 -6.61 -31.59
N ILE A 280 -15.17 -5.84 -30.71
CA ILE A 280 -15.76 -6.36 -29.47
C ILE A 280 -17.05 -7.05 -29.88
N SER A 281 -16.96 -8.16 -30.64
CA SER A 281 -18.15 -8.78 -31.21
C SER A 281 -19.06 -9.44 -30.16
N ASP A 282 -18.63 -9.59 -28.91
CA ASP A 282 -19.45 -10.22 -27.86
C ASP A 282 -19.07 -9.86 -26.40
N GLY A 283 -18.12 -8.95 -26.17
CA GLY A 283 -17.61 -8.66 -24.82
C GLY A 283 -16.70 -9.74 -24.22
N SER A 284 -16.19 -10.69 -25.04
CA SER A 284 -15.44 -11.87 -24.57
C SER A 284 -13.92 -11.75 -24.56
N LEU A 285 -13.31 -10.67 -25.06
CA LEU A 285 -11.88 -10.36 -24.80
C LEU A 285 -11.69 -9.92 -23.34
N GLY A 286 -12.11 -10.80 -22.42
CA GLY A 286 -11.85 -10.70 -21.01
C GLY A 286 -10.36 -10.76 -20.78
N ALA A 287 -9.92 -10.06 -19.74
CA ALA A 287 -8.54 -9.99 -19.26
C ALA A 287 -7.73 -11.30 -19.34
N GLY A 288 -8.37 -12.46 -19.16
CA GLY A 288 -7.71 -13.76 -19.24
C GLY A 288 -7.35 -14.23 -20.65
N GLN A 289 -8.12 -13.92 -21.68
CA GLN A 289 -7.74 -14.24 -23.07
C GLN A 289 -6.51 -13.43 -23.50
N LEU A 290 -6.36 -12.21 -22.97
CA LEU A 290 -5.16 -11.39 -23.18
C LEU A 290 -3.92 -11.98 -22.47
N LEU A 291 -4.09 -12.79 -21.43
CA LEU A 291 -2.99 -13.43 -20.70
C LEU A 291 -2.76 -14.89 -21.11
N GLU A 292 -3.71 -15.48 -21.84
CA GLU A 292 -3.65 -16.86 -22.29
C GLU A 292 -2.46 -17.07 -23.24
N GLY A 293 -1.70 -18.14 -23.01
CA GLY A 293 -0.49 -18.46 -23.76
C GLY A 293 0.70 -17.53 -23.52
N LYS A 294 0.57 -16.48 -22.69
CA LYS A 294 1.69 -15.59 -22.35
C LYS A 294 2.50 -16.13 -21.18
N GLN A 295 3.75 -15.70 -21.10
CA GLN A 295 4.64 -15.98 -19.98
C GLN A 295 5.12 -14.65 -19.39
N VAL A 296 5.05 -14.53 -18.07
CA VAL A 296 5.42 -13.32 -17.33
C VAL A 296 6.66 -13.62 -16.51
N LEU A 297 7.71 -12.83 -16.72
CA LEU A 297 8.94 -12.91 -15.94
C LEU A 297 9.04 -11.71 -15.01
N PHE A 298 9.22 -12.00 -13.72
CA PHE A 298 9.45 -11.03 -12.66
C PHE A 298 10.93 -10.96 -12.31
N LEU A 299 11.48 -9.74 -12.29
CA LEU A 299 12.77 -9.47 -11.65
C LEU A 299 12.51 -9.03 -10.20
N GLY A 300 12.52 -9.99 -9.29
CA GLY A 300 12.20 -9.81 -7.88
C GLY A 300 11.16 -10.83 -7.42
N ALA A 301 11.53 -11.64 -6.43
CA ALA A 301 10.65 -12.63 -5.79
C ALA A 301 10.20 -12.17 -4.39
N GLY A 302 10.02 -10.87 -4.21
CA GLY A 302 9.56 -10.27 -2.95
C GLY A 302 8.04 -10.27 -2.80
N GLU A 303 7.56 -9.54 -1.79
CA GLU A 303 6.15 -9.41 -1.44
C GLU A 303 5.28 -8.95 -2.63
N ALA A 304 5.61 -7.80 -3.20
CA ALA A 304 4.91 -7.26 -4.36
C ALA A 304 4.95 -8.23 -5.57
N GLY A 305 6.13 -8.73 -5.93
CA GLY A 305 6.29 -9.61 -7.10
C GLY A 305 5.43 -10.86 -7.00
N THR A 306 5.52 -11.57 -5.87
CA THR A 306 4.75 -12.80 -5.63
C THR A 306 3.25 -12.54 -5.54
N GLY A 307 2.82 -11.42 -4.94
CA GLY A 307 1.43 -10.97 -4.93
C GLY A 307 0.88 -10.70 -6.35
N ILE A 308 1.62 -9.98 -7.18
CA ILE A 308 1.25 -9.73 -8.59
C ILE A 308 1.12 -11.05 -9.35
N GLY A 309 2.12 -11.93 -9.24
CA GLY A 309 2.10 -13.21 -9.94
C GLY A 309 0.93 -14.11 -9.53
N GLU A 310 0.55 -14.12 -8.24
CA GLU A 310 -0.62 -14.88 -7.79
C GLU A 310 -1.93 -14.31 -8.33
N LEU A 311 -2.05 -12.97 -8.43
CA LEU A 311 -3.24 -12.36 -9.01
C LEU A 311 -3.33 -12.59 -10.53
N ILE A 312 -2.20 -12.59 -11.24
CA ILE A 312 -2.13 -13.00 -12.66
C ILE A 312 -2.58 -14.45 -12.80
N ALA A 313 -2.02 -15.37 -12.00
CA ALA A 313 -2.40 -16.78 -12.02
C ALA A 313 -3.89 -16.97 -11.69
N TYR A 314 -4.43 -16.26 -10.70
CA TYR A 314 -5.85 -16.28 -10.39
C TYR A 314 -6.72 -15.80 -11.57
N CYS A 315 -6.29 -14.73 -12.27
CA CYS A 315 -6.98 -14.23 -13.45
C CYS A 315 -7.00 -15.28 -14.58
N VAL A 316 -5.87 -15.94 -14.85
CA VAL A 316 -5.75 -17.03 -15.84
C VAL A 316 -6.66 -18.19 -15.43
N HIS A 317 -6.54 -18.69 -14.20
CA HIS A 317 -7.38 -19.76 -13.64
C HIS A 317 -8.87 -19.48 -13.82
N ARG A 318 -9.34 -18.30 -13.44
CA ARG A 318 -10.76 -17.92 -13.51
C ARG A 318 -11.30 -17.82 -14.93
N ARG A 319 -10.44 -17.61 -15.93
CA ARG A 319 -10.82 -17.34 -17.32
C ARG A 319 -10.68 -18.55 -18.22
N THR A 320 -9.64 -19.36 -18.02
CA THR A 320 -9.41 -20.59 -18.79
C THR A 320 -10.05 -21.83 -18.13
N GLY A 321 -10.33 -21.76 -16.82
CA GLY A 321 -10.81 -22.90 -16.04
C GLY A 321 -9.74 -23.94 -15.69
N CYS A 322 -8.45 -23.68 -16.01
CA CYS A 322 -7.35 -24.56 -15.59
C CYS A 322 -7.19 -24.57 -14.06
N SER A 323 -6.40 -25.47 -13.48
CA SER A 323 -6.16 -25.43 -12.02
C SER A 323 -5.27 -24.23 -11.64
N MET A 324 -5.35 -23.77 -10.39
CA MET A 324 -4.41 -22.74 -9.88
C MET A 324 -2.94 -23.16 -10.01
N GLN A 325 -2.65 -24.46 -9.89
CA GLN A 325 -1.30 -25.00 -10.09
C GLN A 325 -0.84 -24.84 -11.55
N GLU A 326 -1.74 -25.06 -12.50
CA GLU A 326 -1.46 -24.84 -13.92
C GLU A 326 -1.29 -23.35 -14.23
N ALA A 327 -2.20 -22.51 -13.73
CA ALA A 327 -2.17 -21.08 -13.96
C ALA A 327 -0.90 -20.41 -13.41
N ARG A 328 -0.33 -20.91 -12.31
CA ARG A 328 0.94 -20.41 -11.75
C ARG A 328 2.14 -20.63 -12.68
N LYS A 329 2.06 -21.56 -13.64
CA LYS A 329 3.12 -21.76 -14.64
C LYS A 329 3.26 -20.59 -15.61
N THR A 330 2.29 -19.67 -15.64
CA THR A 330 2.36 -18.41 -16.39
C THR A 330 3.42 -17.45 -15.81
N CYS A 331 3.80 -17.58 -14.54
CA CYS A 331 4.67 -16.62 -13.85
C CYS A 331 6.01 -17.25 -13.43
N HIS A 332 7.10 -16.56 -13.74
CA HIS A 332 8.47 -16.96 -13.41
C HIS A 332 9.16 -15.86 -12.61
N PHE A 333 9.97 -16.22 -11.61
CA PHE A 333 10.59 -15.25 -10.70
C PHE A 333 12.10 -15.40 -10.67
N VAL A 334 12.81 -14.27 -10.70
CA VAL A 334 14.26 -14.20 -10.49
C VAL A 334 14.52 -13.42 -9.22
N ASP A 335 15.28 -14.00 -8.28
CA ASP A 335 15.75 -13.31 -7.07
C ASP A 335 17.26 -13.03 -7.13
N SER A 336 17.85 -12.59 -6.01
CA SER A 336 19.29 -12.30 -5.93
C SER A 336 20.19 -13.52 -6.15
N LYS A 337 19.63 -14.74 -6.13
CA LYS A 337 20.29 -16.02 -6.36
C LYS A 337 19.99 -16.61 -7.74
N GLY A 338 19.15 -15.96 -8.55
CA GLY A 338 18.79 -16.38 -9.91
C GLY A 338 17.34 -16.85 -10.02
N LEU A 339 17.05 -17.70 -11.00
CA LEU A 339 15.70 -18.23 -11.21
C LEU A 339 15.24 -19.04 -10.00
N VAL A 340 14.07 -18.70 -9.46
CA VAL A 340 13.47 -19.41 -8.33
C VAL A 340 12.97 -20.78 -8.80
N ILE A 341 13.71 -21.83 -8.43
CA ILE A 341 13.39 -23.24 -8.72
C ILE A 341 13.29 -24.05 -7.41
N LEU A 342 12.42 -25.07 -7.42
CA LEU A 342 12.05 -25.91 -6.26
C LEU A 342 13.21 -26.70 -5.62
N SER A 343 14.38 -26.79 -6.25
CA SER A 343 15.51 -27.60 -5.76
C SER A 343 16.39 -26.91 -4.70
N SER A 344 16.19 -25.62 -4.41
CA SER A 344 16.97 -24.93 -3.37
C SER A 344 16.27 -25.01 -2.00
N VAL A 345 16.92 -25.69 -1.05
CA VAL A 345 16.43 -25.92 0.33
C VAL A 345 16.11 -24.61 1.09
N ALA A 346 16.65 -23.48 0.65
CA ALA A 346 16.36 -22.16 1.20
C ALA A 346 15.05 -21.54 0.67
N ALA A 347 14.69 -21.76 -0.60
CA ALA A 347 13.43 -21.27 -1.19
C ALA A 347 12.23 -22.02 -0.62
N ALA A 348 12.41 -23.30 -0.29
CA ALA A 348 11.38 -24.10 0.35
C ALA A 348 10.89 -23.50 1.69
N ARG A 349 11.75 -22.85 2.50
CA ARG A 349 11.30 -22.25 3.77
C ARG A 349 10.54 -20.92 3.63
N ALA A 350 10.85 -20.12 2.61
CA ALA A 350 10.13 -18.87 2.35
C ALA A 350 8.77 -19.11 1.67
N LEU A 351 8.69 -20.13 0.80
CA LEU A 351 7.49 -20.45 0.03
C LEU A 351 6.56 -21.45 0.75
N CYS A 352 7.08 -22.35 1.59
CA CYS A 352 6.27 -23.33 2.33
C CYS A 352 5.45 -22.69 3.47
N CYS A 353 5.80 -21.47 3.92
CA CYS A 353 4.96 -20.72 4.86
C CYS A 353 3.69 -20.12 4.21
N VAL A 354 3.55 -20.17 2.87
CA VAL A 354 2.46 -19.51 2.14
C VAL A 354 1.65 -20.47 1.24
N GLY A 355 1.96 -21.77 1.20
CA GLY A 355 1.22 -22.76 0.39
C GLY A 355 1.16 -22.45 -1.12
N LEU A 356 2.00 -21.53 -1.58
CA LEU A 356 1.97 -20.91 -2.89
C LEU A 356 3.27 -21.28 -3.61
N PHE A 357 3.15 -21.67 -4.88
CA PHE A 357 4.22 -22.15 -5.77
C PHE A 357 4.71 -23.59 -5.51
N VAL A 358 4.10 -24.52 -6.26
CA VAL A 358 4.72 -25.80 -6.60
C VAL A 358 4.60 -25.95 -8.11
N VAL A 359 5.69 -25.73 -8.85
CA VAL A 359 5.78 -26.08 -10.28
C VAL A 359 6.65 -27.34 -10.38
N PRO A 360 6.09 -28.54 -10.46
CA PRO A 360 6.87 -29.71 -10.80
C PRO A 360 6.99 -29.78 -12.33
N LEU A 361 8.20 -29.69 -12.88
CA LEU A 361 8.73 -30.56 -13.94
C LEU A 361 10.14 -30.12 -14.39
N PHE A 362 11.01 -31.11 -14.50
CA PHE A 362 12.45 -31.05 -14.74
C PHE A 362 12.82 -30.72 -16.19
N THR A 363 13.88 -29.92 -16.37
CA THR A 363 15.09 -30.33 -17.13
C THR A 363 16.31 -29.58 -16.57
N TYR A 364 17.38 -30.31 -16.28
CA TYR A 364 18.64 -29.78 -15.74
C TYR A 364 19.36 -28.95 -16.82
N TYR A 365 19.67 -27.69 -16.53
CA TYR A 365 20.80 -27.01 -17.16
C TYR A 365 21.82 -26.73 -16.05
N ALA A 366 22.96 -27.39 -16.15
CA ALA A 366 24.02 -27.33 -15.16
C ALA A 366 24.73 -25.97 -15.19
N SER A 367 24.21 -25.00 -14.43
CA SER A 367 25.01 -23.92 -13.85
C SER A 367 24.26 -23.34 -12.65
N ASN A 368 24.93 -23.24 -11.51
CA ASN A 368 24.35 -22.79 -10.24
C ASN A 368 23.95 -21.29 -10.21
N TYR A 369 23.88 -20.63 -11.37
CA TYR A 369 23.52 -19.23 -11.53
C TYR A 369 22.94 -19.02 -12.94
N PHE A 370 21.62 -18.87 -13.04
CA PHE A 370 21.04 -18.30 -14.26
C PHE A 370 21.07 -16.79 -14.11
N SER A 371 21.97 -16.14 -14.85
CA SER A 371 21.88 -14.70 -15.06
C SER A 371 20.54 -14.37 -15.72
N ILE A 372 20.05 -13.14 -15.55
CA ILE A 372 18.81 -12.70 -16.21
C ILE A 372 18.87 -12.95 -17.73
N PHE A 373 20.04 -12.78 -18.35
CA PHE A 373 20.28 -13.09 -19.77
C PHE A 373 20.12 -14.58 -20.11
N ALA A 374 20.56 -15.48 -19.23
CA ALA A 374 20.37 -16.92 -19.41
C ALA A 374 18.91 -17.34 -19.18
N VAL A 375 18.20 -16.69 -18.24
CA VAL A 375 16.76 -16.88 -18.08
C VAL A 375 16.02 -16.38 -19.32
N LEU A 376 16.40 -15.22 -19.87
CA LEU A 376 15.83 -14.60 -21.08
C LEU A 376 15.87 -15.50 -22.32
N SER A 377 16.91 -16.33 -22.46
CA SER A 377 17.03 -17.28 -23.59
C SER A 377 16.15 -18.53 -23.46
N ILE A 378 15.54 -18.80 -22.30
CA ILE A 378 14.82 -20.06 -22.03
C ILE A 378 13.29 -19.92 -22.14
N VAL A 379 12.72 -18.76 -21.82
CA VAL A 379 11.26 -18.50 -21.90
C VAL A 379 10.98 -17.56 -23.08
N GLU A 380 10.36 -18.04 -24.14
CA GLU A 380 10.02 -17.22 -25.31
C GLU A 380 8.69 -16.46 -25.11
N GLY A 381 8.54 -15.27 -25.73
CA GLY A 381 7.23 -14.57 -25.85
C GLY A 381 6.75 -13.71 -24.67
N ARG A 382 7.60 -12.89 -24.03
CA ARG A 382 7.34 -12.33 -22.69
C ARG A 382 6.73 -10.93 -22.60
N LEU A 383 5.96 -10.76 -21.51
CA LEU A 383 5.72 -9.48 -20.82
C LEU A 383 6.70 -9.37 -19.63
N PHE A 384 7.30 -8.20 -19.45
CA PHE A 384 8.21 -7.91 -18.35
C PHE A 384 7.48 -7.09 -17.29
N VAL A 385 7.57 -7.55 -16.04
CA VAL A 385 6.97 -6.89 -14.87
C VAL A 385 8.03 -6.66 -13.81
#